data_AF-A0AAD5DC72-F1
#
_entry.id   AF-A0AAD5DC72-F1
#
_cell.length_a   1.000
_cell.length_b   1.000
_cell.length_c   1.000
_cell.angle_alpha   90.00
_cell.angle_beta   90.00
_cell.angle_gamma   90.00
#
_symmetry.space_group_name_H-M   'P 1'
#
loop_
_entity.id
_entity.type
_entity.pdbx_description
1 polymer ?
#
loop_
_entity_poly.entity_id
_entity_poly.type
_entity_poly.pdbx_seq_one_letter_code
_entity_poly.pdbx_strand_id
1 'polypeptide(L)'
;MAWWKEMAQHNSKATANPVYTTLNSFPGKQSSDKQENAATIIQSHFRRLVKYRNYTRIKNAVSSLQAVIRVWKQATTKIQSYYRGFLSRKSYSSQKQAATKIQSYYRGWLSRKSFLKKKQSVMKLQRLYQSIKRSRNFRQSKLEIMAAITIQSHTRRWIARRVACRCKCSIVLIQRFWRGWLTRRDFLLQKEAATSIQSALRCLKCFKDFKCHKNAAIAIQRFVKGWIIRKRLLESAAISGCHHNPTKDCFSGHEIKLNKEDAYFVAADVLKNICSNKKGVEGLRVLKALVKRLHNLVEDLKRKACNEKRNQRTPATKEPMDRRLKEAIQILKLITNG
;
A
#
# COMPACT_ATOMS: atom_id res chain seq x y z
N MET A 1 -119.22 36.02 -66.63
CA MET A 1 -119.26 35.88 -65.16
C MET A 1 -118.59 37.10 -64.54
N ALA A 2 -119.23 37.99 -63.81
CA ALA A 2 -120.61 38.31 -63.54
C ALA A 2 -120.52 39.68 -62.83
N TRP A 3 -121.55 40.51 -62.99
CA TRP A 3 -121.93 41.56 -62.04
C TRP A 3 -120.90 42.71 -61.87
N TRP A 4 -120.94 43.78 -62.66
CA TRP A 4 -121.67 45.02 -62.32
C TRP A 4 -122.34 45.71 -63.55
N LYS A 5 -122.69 44.94 -64.59
CA LYS A 5 -123.76 45.33 -65.52
C LYS A 5 -125.08 45.16 -64.78
N GLU A 6 -125.77 46.27 -64.41
CA GLU A 6 -127.25 46.39 -64.45
C GLU A 6 -127.88 47.56 -63.67
N MET A 7 -127.17 48.58 -63.19
CA MET A 7 -127.86 49.58 -62.33
C MET A 7 -127.51 51.05 -62.53
N ALA A 8 -127.29 51.48 -63.78
CA ALA A 8 -127.40 52.90 -64.13
C ALA A 8 -127.71 53.16 -65.63
N GLN A 9 -128.40 52.22 -66.29
CA GLN A 9 -129.05 52.45 -67.58
C GLN A 9 -130.56 52.61 -67.36
N HIS A 10 -130.92 53.72 -66.72
CA HIS A 10 -132.23 54.33 -66.90
C HIS A 10 -132.01 55.83 -67.07
N ASN A 11 -132.65 56.37 -68.11
CA ASN A 11 -132.68 57.77 -68.51
C ASN A 11 -131.43 58.36 -69.17
N SER A 12 -131.38 58.23 -70.49
CA SER A 12 -131.84 59.36 -71.32
C SER A 12 -131.95 58.94 -72.79
N LYS A 13 -133.18 58.70 -73.25
CA LYS A 13 -133.51 58.70 -74.67
C LYS A 13 -133.58 60.14 -75.16
N ALA A 14 -132.98 60.34 -76.32
CA ALA A 14 -132.96 61.58 -77.04
C ALA A 14 -134.37 62.05 -77.46
N THR A 15 -134.47 63.37 -77.45
CA THR A 15 -135.40 64.29 -78.09
C THR A 15 -135.75 63.95 -79.55
N ALA A 16 -137.02 64.15 -79.94
CA ALA A 16 -137.38 64.91 -81.16
C ALA A 16 -138.90 65.19 -81.24
N ASN A 17 -139.21 66.37 -81.77
CA ASN A 17 -140.49 66.99 -82.13
C ASN A 17 -141.14 67.90 -81.05
N PRO A 18 -141.70 69.08 -81.42
CA PRO A 18 -142.37 69.33 -82.70
C PRO A 18 -142.08 70.67 -83.43
N VAL A 19 -142.30 70.56 -84.75
CA VAL A 19 -142.81 71.48 -85.79
C VAL A 19 -143.74 72.64 -85.32
N TYR A 20 -143.39 73.86 -85.78
CA TYR A 20 -144.16 75.11 -86.10
C TYR A 20 -145.06 75.76 -85.02
N THR A 21 -144.70 76.97 -84.56
CA THR A 21 -145.11 78.31 -85.08
C THR A 21 -146.51 78.75 -84.64
N THR A 22 -146.58 79.66 -83.67
CA THR A 22 -147.12 81.03 -83.89
C THR A 22 -146.80 81.97 -82.72
N LEU A 23 -146.11 83.06 -83.06
CA LEU A 23 -146.31 84.45 -82.61
C LEU A 23 -146.21 84.79 -81.10
N ASN A 24 -145.09 85.35 -80.67
CA ASN A 24 -144.88 86.81 -80.54
C ASN A 24 -143.67 87.15 -79.64
N SER A 25 -142.90 88.12 -80.10
CA SER A 25 -141.63 88.64 -79.59
C SER A 25 -141.71 89.46 -78.30
N PHE A 26 -140.69 89.35 -77.43
CA PHE A 26 -140.24 90.39 -76.48
C PHE A 26 -138.76 90.19 -76.08
N PRO A 27 -137.87 91.21 -76.19
CA PRO A 27 -136.46 91.10 -75.80
C PRO A 27 -136.16 91.76 -74.44
N GLY A 28 -135.37 91.08 -73.59
CA GLY A 28 -134.84 91.66 -72.34
C GLY A 28 -134.20 90.64 -71.39
N LYS A 29 -133.08 90.00 -71.76
CA LYS A 29 -132.42 88.99 -70.90
C LYS A 29 -130.88 88.83 -71.08
N GLN A 30 -130.16 89.89 -71.44
CA GLN A 30 -128.71 89.81 -71.79
C GLN A 30 -127.74 90.11 -70.62
N SER A 31 -128.25 90.56 -69.46
CA SER A 31 -127.43 91.00 -68.31
C SER A 31 -127.15 89.88 -67.28
N SER A 32 -128.09 88.94 -67.09
CA SER A 32 -127.99 87.84 -66.10
C SER A 32 -126.95 86.79 -66.48
N ASP A 33 -126.90 86.39 -67.75
CA ASP A 33 -126.04 85.30 -68.25
C ASP A 33 -124.54 85.62 -68.16
N LYS A 34 -124.16 86.90 -68.25
CA LYS A 34 -122.75 87.33 -68.12
C LYS A 34 -122.23 87.22 -66.70
N GLN A 35 -123.09 87.45 -65.70
CA GLN A 35 -122.72 87.30 -64.29
C GLN A 35 -122.60 85.82 -63.90
N GLU A 36 -123.49 84.96 -64.42
CA GLU A 36 -123.43 83.52 -64.20
C GLU A 36 -122.19 82.87 -64.87
N ASN A 37 -121.81 83.30 -66.07
CA ASN A 37 -120.63 82.76 -66.77
C ASN A 37 -119.30 83.20 -66.09
N ALA A 38 -119.23 84.42 -65.55
CA ALA A 38 -118.07 84.85 -64.75
C ALA A 38 -117.97 84.05 -63.43
N ALA A 39 -119.10 83.80 -62.77
CA ALA A 39 -119.15 83.01 -61.54
C ALA A 39 -118.68 81.55 -61.75
N THR A 40 -119.08 80.90 -62.85
CA THR A 40 -118.65 79.52 -63.17
C THR A 40 -117.15 79.42 -63.45
N ILE A 41 -116.56 80.40 -64.13
CA ILE A 41 -115.10 80.46 -64.37
C ILE A 41 -114.36 80.60 -63.04
N ILE A 42 -114.77 81.54 -62.18
CA ILE A 42 -114.15 81.76 -60.86
C ILE A 42 -114.29 80.50 -59.99
N GLN A 43 -115.48 79.89 -59.96
CA GLN A 43 -115.73 78.65 -59.22
C GLN A 43 -114.89 77.48 -59.76
N SER A 44 -114.71 77.35 -61.08
CA SER A 44 -113.88 76.30 -61.69
C SER A 44 -112.40 76.44 -61.33
N HIS A 45 -111.87 77.67 -61.36
CA HIS A 45 -110.51 77.98 -60.95
C HIS A 45 -110.31 77.74 -59.46
N PHE A 46 -111.28 78.12 -58.62
CA PHE A 46 -111.22 77.86 -57.19
C PHE A 46 -111.24 76.36 -56.89
N ARG A 47 -112.12 75.58 -57.52
CA ARG A 47 -112.15 74.10 -57.38
C ARG A 47 -110.83 73.45 -57.82
N ARG A 48 -110.25 73.90 -58.93
CA ARG A 48 -108.94 73.45 -59.42
C ARG A 48 -107.83 73.77 -58.41
N LEU A 49 -107.84 74.97 -57.85
CA LEU A 49 -106.86 75.42 -56.86
C LEU A 49 -106.98 74.61 -55.56
N VAL A 50 -108.20 74.34 -55.08
CA VAL A 50 -108.45 73.46 -53.92
C VAL A 50 -107.96 72.05 -54.19
N LYS A 51 -108.25 71.46 -55.37
CA LYS A 51 -107.75 70.13 -55.75
C LYS A 51 -106.22 70.10 -55.83
N TYR A 52 -105.60 71.12 -56.42
CA TYR A 52 -104.14 71.24 -56.52
C TYR A 52 -103.47 71.44 -55.16
N ARG A 53 -104.05 72.26 -54.27
CA ARG A 53 -103.61 72.40 -52.88
C ARG A 53 -103.73 71.09 -52.10
N ASN A 54 -104.82 70.34 -52.29
CA ASN A 54 -104.99 69.04 -51.65
C ASN A 54 -104.00 68.00 -52.19
N TYR A 55 -103.80 67.93 -53.50
CA TYR A 55 -102.80 67.06 -54.13
C TYR A 55 -101.38 67.37 -53.66
N THR A 56 -100.99 68.64 -53.67
CA THR A 56 -99.65 69.08 -53.22
C THR A 56 -99.45 68.84 -51.73
N ARG A 57 -100.47 69.06 -50.88
CA ARG A 57 -100.43 68.68 -49.45
C ARG A 57 -100.15 67.19 -49.26
N ILE A 58 -100.91 66.32 -49.96
CA ILE A 58 -100.74 64.86 -49.85
C ILE A 58 -99.35 64.45 -50.36
N LYS A 59 -98.93 64.97 -51.52
CA LYS A 59 -97.59 64.69 -52.09
C LYS A 59 -96.46 65.10 -51.15
N ASN A 60 -96.56 66.28 -50.54
CA ASN A 60 -95.56 66.77 -49.59
C ASN A 60 -95.55 65.93 -48.31
N ALA A 61 -96.72 65.55 -47.78
CA ALA A 61 -96.82 64.66 -46.62
C ALA A 61 -96.19 63.28 -46.88
N VAL A 62 -96.46 62.68 -48.05
CA VAL A 62 -95.84 61.41 -48.48
C VAL A 62 -94.32 61.55 -48.61
N SER A 63 -93.85 62.67 -49.16
CA SER A 63 -92.41 62.94 -49.32
C SER A 63 -91.72 63.07 -47.95
N SER A 64 -92.35 63.77 -47.00
CA SER A 64 -91.86 63.87 -45.61
C SER A 64 -91.83 62.50 -44.92
N LEU A 65 -92.87 61.68 -45.06
CA LEU A 65 -92.92 60.31 -44.53
C LEU A 65 -91.82 59.42 -45.12
N GLN A 66 -91.60 59.49 -46.43
CA GLN A 66 -90.53 58.74 -47.10
C GLN A 66 -89.14 59.18 -46.65
N ALA A 67 -88.92 60.48 -46.43
CA ALA A 67 -87.65 60.99 -45.89
C ALA A 67 -87.39 60.43 -44.48
N VAL A 68 -88.39 60.44 -43.60
CA VAL A 68 -88.28 59.84 -42.27
C VAL A 68 -87.98 58.34 -42.37
N ILE A 69 -88.73 57.59 -43.17
CA ILE A 69 -88.49 56.14 -43.36
C ILE A 69 -87.07 55.86 -43.88
N ARG A 70 -86.52 56.67 -44.78
CA ARG A 70 -85.13 56.52 -45.26
C ARG A 70 -84.12 56.72 -44.14
N VAL A 71 -84.29 57.74 -43.31
CA VAL A 71 -83.40 58.01 -42.15
C VAL A 71 -83.45 56.84 -41.17
N TRP A 72 -84.65 56.35 -40.83
CA TRP A 72 -84.83 55.19 -39.95
C TRP A 72 -84.15 53.94 -40.54
N LYS A 73 -84.37 53.65 -41.83
CA LYS A 73 -83.70 52.53 -42.52
C LYS A 73 -82.18 52.67 -42.50
N GLN A 74 -81.63 53.86 -42.73
CA GLN A 74 -80.19 54.10 -42.67
C GLN A 74 -79.63 53.89 -41.26
N ALA A 75 -80.33 54.39 -40.23
CA ALA A 75 -79.97 54.19 -38.83
C ALA A 75 -79.99 52.70 -38.46
N THR A 76 -81.07 51.97 -38.82
CA THR A 76 -81.18 50.52 -38.60
C THR A 76 -80.05 49.78 -39.31
N THR A 77 -79.75 50.12 -40.57
CA THR A 77 -78.67 49.50 -41.36
C THR A 77 -77.31 49.74 -40.70
N LYS A 78 -77.05 50.96 -40.19
CA LYS A 78 -75.84 51.28 -39.43
C LYS A 78 -75.73 50.39 -38.18
N ILE A 79 -76.76 50.34 -37.34
CA ILE A 79 -76.76 49.51 -36.13
C ILE A 79 -76.51 48.04 -36.47
N GLN A 80 -77.21 47.50 -37.47
CA GLN A 80 -77.02 46.13 -37.93
C GLN A 80 -75.58 45.88 -38.42
N SER A 81 -74.99 46.82 -39.16
CA SER A 81 -73.61 46.70 -39.64
C SER A 81 -72.59 46.72 -38.50
N TYR A 82 -72.77 47.59 -37.50
CA TYR A 82 -71.91 47.65 -36.31
C TYR A 82 -72.00 46.34 -35.50
N TYR A 83 -73.21 45.83 -35.30
CA TYR A 83 -73.43 44.59 -34.57
C TYR A 83 -72.80 43.37 -35.28
N ARG A 84 -72.99 43.23 -36.60
CA ARG A 84 -72.33 42.17 -37.40
C ARG A 84 -70.80 42.29 -37.32
N GLY A 85 -70.27 43.51 -37.42
CA GLY A 85 -68.84 43.77 -37.27
C GLY A 85 -68.31 43.40 -35.87
N PHE A 86 -69.07 43.69 -34.82
CA PHE A 86 -68.73 43.29 -33.45
C PHE A 86 -68.67 41.77 -33.30
N LEU A 87 -69.69 41.04 -33.78
CA LEU A 87 -69.70 39.57 -33.74
C LEU A 87 -68.51 38.96 -34.48
N SER A 88 -68.21 39.48 -35.68
CA SER A 88 -67.05 39.02 -36.46
C SER A 88 -65.73 39.26 -35.72
N ARG A 89 -65.53 40.45 -35.14
CA ARG A 89 -64.32 40.77 -34.37
C ARG A 89 -64.20 39.93 -33.11
N LYS A 90 -65.31 39.68 -32.40
CA LYS A 90 -65.34 38.82 -31.21
C LYS A 90 -64.94 37.38 -31.57
N SER A 91 -65.54 36.80 -32.61
CA SER A 91 -65.21 35.45 -33.09
C SER A 91 -63.74 35.35 -33.51
N TYR A 92 -63.26 36.30 -34.33
CA TYR A 92 -61.87 36.32 -34.77
C TYR A 92 -60.88 36.47 -33.60
N SER A 93 -61.18 37.33 -32.63
CA SER A 93 -60.36 37.49 -31.43
C SER A 93 -60.27 36.19 -30.63
N SER A 94 -61.41 35.50 -30.42
CA SER A 94 -61.43 34.20 -29.75
C SER A 94 -60.62 33.14 -30.50
N GLN A 95 -60.77 33.05 -31.82
CA GLN A 95 -59.97 32.14 -32.67
C GLN A 95 -58.48 32.46 -32.59
N LYS A 96 -58.11 33.74 -32.68
CA LYS A 96 -56.71 34.19 -32.58
C LYS A 96 -56.11 33.85 -31.22
N GLN A 97 -56.86 34.05 -30.13
CA GLN A 97 -56.41 33.68 -28.78
C GLN A 97 -56.21 32.16 -28.65
N ALA A 98 -57.14 31.36 -29.17
CA ALA A 98 -57.02 29.91 -29.17
C ALA A 98 -55.80 29.44 -29.99
N ALA A 99 -55.62 29.97 -31.20
CA ALA A 99 -54.46 29.69 -32.05
C ALA A 99 -53.15 30.08 -31.35
N THR A 100 -53.10 31.25 -30.72
CA THR A 100 -51.92 31.71 -29.97
C THR A 100 -51.58 30.77 -28.82
N LYS A 101 -52.58 30.29 -28.07
CA LYS A 101 -52.39 29.30 -27.00
C LYS A 101 -51.84 27.98 -27.55
N ILE A 102 -52.46 27.42 -28.59
CA ILE A 102 -52.01 26.16 -29.20
C ILE A 102 -50.55 26.30 -29.66
N GLN A 103 -50.23 27.39 -30.35
CA GLN A 103 -48.89 27.64 -30.83
C GLN A 103 -47.87 27.83 -29.69
N SER A 104 -48.23 28.52 -28.61
CA SER A 104 -47.34 28.70 -27.47
C SER A 104 -47.05 27.38 -26.75
N TYR A 105 -48.08 26.54 -26.54
CA TYR A 105 -47.92 25.19 -25.99
C TYR A 105 -47.03 24.32 -26.89
N TYR A 106 -47.25 24.33 -28.19
CA TYR A 106 -46.45 23.56 -29.14
C TYR A 106 -44.97 23.99 -29.13
N ARG A 107 -44.70 25.29 -29.19
CA ARG A 107 -43.32 25.83 -29.10
C ARG A 107 -42.65 25.47 -27.77
N GLY A 108 -43.40 25.55 -26.66
CA GLY A 108 -42.93 25.12 -25.34
C GLY A 108 -42.57 23.64 -25.29
N TRP A 109 -43.44 22.78 -25.83
CA TRP A 109 -43.17 21.33 -25.94
C TRP A 109 -41.94 21.04 -26.80
N LEU A 110 -41.79 21.71 -27.96
CA LEU A 110 -40.62 21.55 -28.82
C LEU A 110 -39.32 21.91 -28.09
N SER A 111 -39.31 23.04 -27.38
CA SER A 111 -38.17 23.51 -26.61
C SER A 111 -37.81 22.51 -25.50
N ARG A 112 -38.80 22.04 -24.74
CA ARG A 112 -38.59 21.04 -23.69
C ARG A 112 -38.07 19.72 -24.24
N LYS A 113 -38.60 19.25 -25.37
CA LYS A 113 -38.12 18.03 -26.06
C LYS A 113 -36.65 18.16 -26.47
N SER A 114 -36.27 19.31 -27.05
CA SER A 114 -34.89 19.60 -27.44
C SER A 114 -33.95 19.65 -26.23
N PHE A 115 -34.35 20.35 -25.16
CA PHE A 115 -33.60 20.43 -23.91
C PHE A 115 -33.38 19.07 -23.27
N LEU A 116 -34.42 18.23 -23.16
CA LEU A 116 -34.31 16.90 -22.56
C LEU A 116 -33.38 15.99 -23.36
N LYS A 117 -33.39 16.06 -24.69
CA LYS A 117 -32.42 15.35 -25.54
C LYS A 117 -30.99 15.78 -25.23
N LYS A 118 -30.73 17.09 -25.19
CA LYS A 118 -29.39 17.64 -24.84
C LYS A 118 -28.95 17.22 -23.44
N LYS A 119 -29.84 17.35 -22.45
CA LYS A 119 -29.59 16.93 -21.06
C LYS A 119 -29.23 15.44 -21.00
N GLN A 120 -29.98 14.58 -21.68
CA GLN A 120 -29.69 13.14 -21.70
C GLN A 120 -28.32 12.83 -22.32
N SER A 121 -27.95 13.53 -23.39
CA SER A 121 -26.62 13.39 -24.00
C SER A 121 -25.51 13.84 -23.05
N VAL A 122 -25.68 14.98 -22.37
CA VAL A 122 -24.71 15.47 -21.36
C VAL A 122 -24.58 14.48 -20.21
N MET A 123 -25.69 13.95 -19.68
CA MET A 123 -25.66 12.95 -18.61
C MET A 123 -24.95 11.65 -19.03
N LYS A 124 -25.13 11.21 -20.28
CA LYS A 124 -24.39 10.06 -20.83
C LYS A 124 -22.89 10.36 -20.87
N LEU A 125 -22.50 11.53 -21.37
CA LEU A 125 -21.09 11.94 -21.44
C LEU A 125 -20.46 12.04 -20.05
N GLN A 126 -21.16 12.65 -19.08
CA GLN A 126 -20.71 12.73 -17.69
C GLN A 126 -20.54 11.33 -17.08
N ARG A 127 -21.49 10.41 -17.28
CA ARG A 127 -21.35 9.03 -16.79
C ARG A 127 -20.15 8.31 -17.40
N LEU A 128 -19.93 8.48 -18.70
CA LEU A 128 -18.77 7.89 -19.40
C LEU A 128 -17.45 8.45 -18.87
N TYR A 129 -17.35 9.78 -18.72
CA TYR A 129 -16.17 10.43 -18.16
C TYR A 129 -15.86 9.90 -16.74
N GLN A 130 -16.88 9.81 -15.88
CA GLN A 130 -16.72 9.34 -14.50
C GLN A 130 -16.35 7.84 -14.46
N SER A 131 -16.84 7.05 -15.40
CA SER A 131 -16.43 5.65 -15.57
C SER A 131 -14.95 5.56 -15.94
N ILE A 132 -14.54 6.28 -16.98
CA ILE A 132 -13.14 6.30 -17.45
C ILE A 132 -12.19 6.79 -16.35
N LYS A 133 -12.55 7.85 -15.62
CA LYS A 133 -11.77 8.37 -14.49
C LYS A 133 -11.60 7.31 -13.40
N ARG A 134 -12.67 6.62 -13.01
CA ARG A 134 -12.61 5.53 -12.02
C ARG A 134 -11.74 4.38 -12.49
N SER A 135 -11.89 3.94 -13.74
CA SER A 135 -11.08 2.86 -14.32
C SER A 135 -9.58 3.22 -14.38
N ARG A 136 -9.25 4.47 -14.73
CA ARG A 136 -7.87 4.96 -14.73
C ARG A 136 -7.27 4.96 -13.33
N ASN A 137 -7.99 5.51 -12.35
CA ASN A 137 -7.55 5.54 -10.96
C ASN A 137 -7.33 4.12 -10.41
N PHE A 138 -8.28 3.21 -10.65
CA PHE A 138 -8.16 1.81 -10.23
C PHE A 138 -6.95 1.11 -10.88
N ARG A 139 -6.74 1.32 -12.19
CA ARG A 139 -5.57 0.78 -12.90
C ARG A 139 -4.26 1.32 -12.30
N GLN A 140 -4.19 2.61 -12.00
CA GLN A 140 -3.02 3.24 -11.41
C GLN A 140 -2.71 2.65 -10.03
N SER A 141 -3.69 2.59 -9.12
CA SER A 141 -3.51 1.97 -7.80
C SER A 141 -3.11 0.50 -7.90
N LYS A 142 -3.68 -0.25 -8.85
CA LYS A 142 -3.29 -1.64 -9.08
C LYS A 142 -1.81 -1.75 -9.50
N LEU A 143 -1.34 -0.89 -10.42
CA LEU A 143 0.06 -0.89 -10.85
C LEU A 143 1.00 -0.54 -9.69
N GLU A 144 0.65 0.44 -8.87
CA GLU A 144 1.43 0.84 -7.68
C GLU A 144 1.53 -0.32 -6.68
N ILE A 145 0.43 -1.00 -6.38
CA ILE A 145 0.41 -2.16 -5.49
C ILE A 145 1.26 -3.30 -6.07
N MET A 146 1.12 -3.60 -7.36
CA MET A 146 1.92 -4.66 -8.00
C MET A 146 3.42 -4.34 -8.02
N ALA A 147 3.79 -3.08 -8.25
CA ALA A 147 5.17 -2.62 -8.17
C ALA A 147 5.72 -2.79 -6.74
N ALA A 148 4.95 -2.37 -5.73
CA ALA A 148 5.32 -2.53 -4.33
C ALA A 148 5.51 -4.01 -3.95
N ILE A 149 4.58 -4.89 -4.32
CA ILE A 149 4.69 -6.35 -4.08
C ILE A 149 5.95 -6.90 -4.76
N THR A 150 6.22 -6.51 -6.01
CA THR A 150 7.39 -6.95 -6.76
C THR A 150 8.67 -6.54 -6.03
N ILE A 151 8.82 -5.26 -5.69
CA ILE A 151 9.99 -4.74 -4.96
C ILE A 151 10.16 -5.48 -3.63
N GLN A 152 9.09 -5.58 -2.83
CA GLN A 152 9.15 -6.26 -1.53
C GLN A 152 9.56 -7.74 -1.67
N SER A 153 9.06 -8.45 -2.69
CA SER A 153 9.43 -9.86 -2.94
C SER A 153 10.90 -10.01 -3.29
N HIS A 154 11.45 -9.11 -4.11
CA HIS A 154 12.86 -9.08 -4.48
C HIS A 154 13.74 -8.76 -3.28
N THR A 155 13.35 -7.79 -2.45
CA THR A 155 14.07 -7.44 -1.23
C THR A 155 14.11 -8.62 -0.25
N ARG A 156 12.97 -9.27 0.03
CA ARG A 156 12.92 -10.46 0.90
C ARG A 156 13.81 -11.58 0.36
N ARG A 157 13.77 -11.84 -0.94
CA ARG A 157 14.63 -12.83 -1.61
C ARG A 157 16.12 -12.48 -1.46
N TRP A 158 16.49 -11.22 -1.66
CA TRP A 158 17.88 -10.76 -1.54
C TRP A 158 18.41 -10.93 -0.11
N ILE A 159 17.62 -10.55 0.90
CA ILE A 159 17.97 -10.74 2.32
C ILE A 159 18.20 -12.23 2.60
N ALA A 160 17.25 -13.10 2.22
CA ALA A 160 17.35 -14.54 2.45
C ALA A 160 18.60 -15.14 1.79
N ARG A 161 18.90 -14.76 0.53
CA ARG A 161 20.10 -15.20 -0.19
C ARG A 161 21.39 -14.74 0.51
N ARG A 162 21.45 -13.49 0.97
CA ARG A 162 22.63 -12.99 1.70
C ARG A 162 22.89 -13.74 2.99
N VAL A 163 21.84 -14.00 3.78
CA VAL A 163 21.95 -14.77 5.02
C VAL A 163 22.44 -16.19 4.71
N ALA A 164 21.82 -16.86 3.74
CA ALA A 164 22.23 -18.21 3.33
C ALA A 164 23.70 -18.25 2.84
N CYS A 165 24.13 -17.28 2.01
CA CYS A 165 25.51 -17.18 1.55
C CYS A 165 26.49 -16.99 2.71
N ARG A 166 26.17 -16.10 3.67
CA ARG A 166 26.99 -15.88 4.86
C ARG A 166 27.13 -17.16 5.70
N CYS A 167 26.02 -17.82 5.99
CA CYS A 167 26.03 -19.07 6.76
C CYS A 167 26.86 -20.15 6.04
N LYS A 168 26.69 -20.30 4.72
CA LYS A 168 27.49 -21.24 3.91
C LYS A 168 28.99 -20.93 3.99
N CYS A 169 29.39 -19.66 3.87
CA CYS A 169 30.79 -19.26 3.98
C CYS A 169 31.37 -19.62 5.35
N SER A 170 30.65 -19.32 6.44
CA SER A 170 31.06 -19.67 7.78
C SER A 170 31.19 -21.19 7.99
N ILE A 171 30.22 -21.97 7.49
CA ILE A 171 30.26 -23.44 7.57
C ILE A 171 31.48 -23.98 6.82
N VAL A 172 31.70 -23.53 5.57
CA VAL A 172 32.86 -23.96 4.77
C VAL A 172 34.17 -23.60 5.47
N LEU A 173 34.25 -22.42 6.09
CA LEU A 173 35.43 -21.98 6.83
C LEU A 173 35.73 -22.90 8.02
N ILE A 174 34.72 -23.21 8.85
CA ILE A 174 34.86 -24.13 9.99
C ILE A 174 35.29 -25.51 9.50
N GLN A 175 34.60 -26.05 8.48
CA GLN A 175 34.93 -27.35 7.92
C GLN A 175 36.35 -27.41 7.35
N ARG A 176 36.82 -26.33 6.69
CA ARG A 176 38.20 -26.21 6.19
C ARG A 176 39.22 -26.27 7.33
N PHE A 177 39.00 -25.51 8.41
CA PHE A 177 39.89 -25.52 9.57
C PHE A 177 39.91 -26.88 10.26
N TRP A 178 38.74 -27.50 10.45
CA TRP A 178 38.63 -28.82 11.06
C TRP A 178 39.40 -29.88 10.27
N ARG A 179 39.17 -29.98 8.95
CA ARG A 179 39.88 -30.94 8.10
C ARG A 179 41.39 -30.71 8.14
N GLY A 180 41.83 -29.45 8.06
CA GLY A 180 43.26 -29.11 8.16
C GLY A 180 43.88 -29.43 9.52
N TRP A 181 43.15 -29.24 10.62
CA TRP A 181 43.60 -29.62 11.96
C TRP A 181 43.73 -31.14 12.09
N LEU A 182 42.74 -31.89 11.61
CA LEU A 182 42.72 -33.35 11.67
C LEU A 182 43.96 -33.95 10.98
N THR A 183 44.23 -33.55 9.73
CA THR A 183 45.39 -34.03 8.97
C THR A 183 46.71 -33.69 9.66
N ARG A 184 46.87 -32.48 10.20
CA ARG A 184 48.10 -32.09 10.92
C ARG A 184 48.28 -32.88 12.21
N ARG A 185 47.22 -33.11 12.97
CA ARG A 185 47.25 -33.90 14.20
C ARG A 185 47.71 -35.32 13.90
N ASP A 186 47.11 -35.95 12.89
CA ASP A 186 47.44 -37.33 12.52
C ASP A 186 48.90 -37.44 12.03
N PHE A 187 49.38 -36.48 11.25
CA PHE A 187 50.79 -36.39 10.85
C PHE A 187 51.74 -36.21 12.05
N LEU A 188 51.40 -35.34 13.00
CA LEU A 188 52.23 -35.11 14.19
C LEU A 188 52.33 -36.36 15.07
N LEU A 189 51.23 -37.09 15.25
CA LEU A 189 51.22 -38.37 15.97
C LEU A 189 52.14 -39.40 15.30
N GLN A 190 52.06 -39.53 13.97
CA GLN A 190 52.95 -40.41 13.21
C GLN A 190 54.42 -40.00 13.35
N LYS A 191 54.71 -38.70 13.26
CA LYS A 191 56.06 -38.16 13.43
C LYS A 191 56.60 -38.44 14.83
N GLU A 192 55.81 -38.20 15.87
CA GLU A 192 56.20 -38.44 17.26
C GLU A 192 56.50 -39.92 17.53
N ALA A 193 55.63 -40.81 17.03
CA ALA A 193 55.86 -42.25 17.08
C ALA A 193 57.17 -42.65 16.36
N ALA A 194 57.39 -42.14 15.14
CA ALA A 194 58.61 -42.40 14.38
C ALA A 194 59.85 -41.91 15.14
N THR A 195 59.84 -40.71 15.73
CA THR A 195 60.96 -40.19 16.53
C THR A 195 61.20 -41.01 17.81
N SER A 196 60.14 -41.50 18.45
CA SER A 196 60.24 -42.36 19.63
C SER A 196 60.89 -43.70 19.29
N ILE A 197 60.48 -44.32 18.19
CA ILE A 197 61.09 -45.57 17.70
C ILE A 197 62.55 -45.35 17.32
N GLN A 198 62.85 -44.31 16.54
CA GLN A 198 64.22 -43.99 16.12
C GLN A 198 65.15 -43.74 17.31
N SER A 199 64.69 -42.99 18.32
CA SER A 199 65.48 -42.72 19.52
C SER A 199 65.71 -43.99 20.36
N ALA A 200 64.69 -44.84 20.51
CA ALA A 200 64.82 -46.13 21.19
C ALA A 200 65.82 -47.06 20.48
N LEU A 201 65.77 -47.15 19.15
CA LEU A 201 66.73 -47.94 18.37
C LEU A 201 68.17 -47.42 18.50
N ARG A 202 68.35 -46.09 18.46
CA ARG A 202 69.67 -45.47 18.70
C ARG A 202 70.20 -45.80 20.10
N CYS A 203 69.34 -45.71 21.13
CA CYS A 203 69.68 -46.06 22.51
C CYS A 203 70.08 -47.55 22.64
N LEU A 204 69.29 -48.46 22.04
CA LEU A 204 69.58 -49.89 22.05
C LEU A 204 70.93 -50.22 21.38
N LYS A 205 71.26 -49.53 20.29
CA LYS A 205 72.57 -49.67 19.63
C LYS A 205 73.70 -49.26 20.59
N CYS A 206 73.63 -48.05 21.14
CA CYS A 206 74.63 -47.57 22.10
C CYS A 206 74.76 -48.49 23.33
N PHE A 207 73.64 -49.03 23.83
CA PHE A 207 73.65 -49.95 24.96
C PHE A 207 74.33 -51.29 24.62
N LYS A 208 74.06 -51.85 23.43
CA LYS A 208 74.76 -53.05 22.94
C LYS A 208 76.26 -52.79 22.82
N ASP A 209 76.66 -51.70 22.19
CA ASP A 209 78.06 -51.32 22.02
C ASP A 209 78.76 -51.17 23.39
N PHE A 210 78.14 -50.44 24.32
CA PHE A 210 78.62 -50.32 25.70
C PHE A 210 78.76 -51.68 26.39
N LYS A 211 77.78 -52.58 26.23
CA LYS A 211 77.83 -53.92 26.84
C LYS A 211 78.97 -54.76 26.28
N CYS A 212 79.22 -54.70 24.97
CA CYS A 212 80.38 -55.33 24.33
C CYS A 212 81.70 -54.80 24.91
N HIS A 213 81.86 -53.47 24.99
CA HIS A 213 83.05 -52.85 25.58
C HIS A 213 83.23 -53.23 27.06
N LYS A 214 82.16 -53.21 27.86
CA LYS A 214 82.19 -53.62 29.27
C LYS A 214 82.60 -55.08 29.43
N ASN A 215 82.03 -55.98 28.63
CA ASN A 215 82.37 -57.41 28.69
C ASN A 215 83.83 -57.65 28.27
N ALA A 216 84.33 -56.97 27.24
CA ALA A 216 85.74 -57.03 26.84
C ALA A 216 86.66 -56.52 27.96
N ALA A 217 86.34 -55.38 28.59
CA ALA A 217 87.09 -54.85 29.72
C ALA A 217 87.12 -55.83 30.91
N ILE A 218 85.98 -56.46 31.25
CA ILE A 218 85.91 -57.48 32.31
C ILE A 218 86.78 -58.70 31.95
N ALA A 219 86.77 -59.15 30.69
CA ALA A 219 87.61 -60.27 30.25
C ALA A 219 89.11 -59.96 30.40
N ILE A 220 89.53 -58.77 29.96
CA ILE A 220 90.90 -58.28 30.13
C ILE A 220 91.25 -58.19 31.62
N GLN A 221 90.40 -57.55 32.44
CA GLN A 221 90.61 -57.44 33.88
C GLN A 221 90.73 -58.82 34.56
N ARG A 222 89.88 -59.79 34.18
CA ARG A 222 89.95 -61.17 34.68
C ARG A 222 91.27 -61.84 34.30
N PHE A 223 91.72 -61.68 33.06
CA PHE A 223 92.99 -62.23 32.59
C PHE A 223 94.17 -61.61 33.33
N VAL A 224 94.24 -60.28 33.44
CA VAL A 224 95.29 -59.55 34.15
C VAL A 224 95.33 -59.94 35.62
N LYS A 225 94.18 -59.99 36.31
CA LYS A 225 94.12 -60.46 37.71
C LYS A 225 94.62 -61.90 37.84
N GLY A 226 94.23 -62.78 36.92
CA GLY A 226 94.72 -64.16 36.88
C GLY A 226 96.24 -64.24 36.61
N TRP A 227 96.77 -63.42 35.72
CA TRP A 227 98.22 -63.32 35.47
C TRP A 227 98.97 -62.82 36.71
N ILE A 228 98.49 -61.77 37.38
CA ILE A 228 99.08 -61.26 38.62
C ILE A 228 99.13 -62.36 39.70
N ILE A 229 98.03 -63.12 39.88
CA ILE A 229 97.98 -64.24 40.85
C ILE A 229 98.97 -65.34 40.45
N ARG A 230 99.02 -65.75 39.17
CA ARG A 230 99.98 -66.76 38.71
C ARG A 230 101.43 -66.30 38.84
N LYS A 231 101.72 -65.03 38.55
CA LYS A 231 103.03 -64.43 38.79
C LYS A 231 103.41 -64.49 40.27
N ARG A 232 102.49 -64.11 41.19
CA ARG A 232 102.69 -64.27 42.64
C ARG A 232 102.89 -65.72 43.08
N LEU A 233 102.13 -66.67 42.51
CA LEU A 233 102.27 -68.09 42.83
C LEU A 233 103.57 -68.68 42.28
N LEU A 234 104.06 -68.24 41.12
CA LEU A 234 105.37 -68.62 40.61
C LEU A 234 106.50 -68.01 41.45
N GLU A 235 106.35 -66.76 41.90
CA GLU A 235 107.25 -66.11 42.87
C GLU A 235 107.19 -66.81 44.24
N SER A 236 106.04 -67.36 44.64
CA SER A 236 105.89 -68.20 45.85
C SER A 236 106.36 -69.65 45.65
N ALA A 237 106.30 -70.22 44.45
CA ALA A 237 106.78 -71.57 44.14
C ALA A 237 108.31 -71.63 43.96
N ALA A 238 108.95 -70.50 43.65
CA ALA A 238 110.40 -70.33 43.76
C ALA A 238 110.88 -70.27 45.24
N ILE A 239 109.97 -70.22 46.21
CA ILE A 239 110.25 -70.20 47.64
C ILE A 239 109.43 -71.31 48.31
N SER A 240 109.95 -72.54 48.28
CA SER A 240 109.42 -73.63 49.11
C SER A 240 109.51 -73.24 50.59
N GLY A 241 108.35 -73.12 51.26
CA GLY A 241 108.24 -72.86 52.69
C GLY A 241 106.81 -72.54 53.17
N CYS A 242 106.04 -73.59 53.43
CA CYS A 242 104.87 -73.75 54.31
C CYS A 242 104.13 -72.51 54.90
N HIS A 243 102.82 -72.33 54.62
CA HIS A 243 101.68 -72.40 55.58
C HIS A 243 100.34 -71.88 55.00
N HIS A 244 99.23 -72.54 55.37
CA HIS A 244 97.81 -72.11 55.29
C HIS A 244 97.58 -70.67 55.84
N ASN A 245 96.54 -69.88 55.55
CA ASN A 245 95.14 -70.09 55.12
C ASN A 245 94.56 -68.74 54.61
N PRO A 246 93.40 -68.69 53.91
CA PRO A 246 92.87 -67.48 53.26
C PRO A 246 91.88 -66.71 54.14
N THR A 247 91.92 -65.38 54.11
CA THR A 247 90.84 -64.53 54.65
C THR A 247 90.17 -63.72 53.54
N LYS A 248 88.84 -63.91 53.49
CA LYS A 248 87.86 -63.21 52.67
C LYS A 248 87.65 -61.82 53.26
N ASP A 249 87.63 -60.79 52.41
CA ASP A 249 86.85 -59.58 52.68
C ASP A 249 85.83 -59.39 51.56
N CYS A 250 84.57 -59.63 51.93
CA CYS A 250 83.39 -59.32 51.17
C CYS A 250 82.99 -57.86 51.40
N PHE A 251 82.46 -57.28 50.32
CA PHE A 251 81.69 -56.05 50.26
C PHE A 251 80.64 -55.90 51.38
N SER A 252 80.46 -54.66 51.83
CA SER A 252 79.21 -54.15 52.39
C SER A 252 78.95 -52.76 51.82
N GLY A 253 78.15 -52.71 50.75
CA GLY A 253 77.49 -51.50 50.30
C GLY A 253 76.23 -51.29 51.14
N HIS A 254 76.11 -50.12 51.75
CA HIS A 254 74.88 -49.64 52.38
C HIS A 254 74.25 -48.62 51.44
N GLU A 255 73.24 -49.02 50.68
CA GLU A 255 72.33 -48.10 49.98
C GLU A 255 71.10 -47.88 50.87
N ILE A 256 71.00 -46.67 51.41
CA ILE A 256 69.86 -46.20 52.21
C ILE A 256 68.66 -46.05 51.26
N LYS A 257 67.62 -46.88 51.44
CA LYS A 257 66.30 -46.65 50.83
C LYS A 257 65.66 -45.41 51.47
N LEU A 258 65.83 -44.25 50.84
CA LEU A 258 65.02 -43.08 51.15
C LEU A 258 63.65 -43.22 50.50
N ASN A 259 62.60 -43.16 51.31
CA ASN A 259 61.23 -43.06 50.82
C ASN A 259 61.05 -41.75 50.02
N LYS A 260 60.36 -41.83 48.88
CA LYS A 260 60.16 -40.70 47.95
C LYS A 260 59.49 -39.47 48.58
N GLU A 261 58.77 -39.66 49.68
CA GLU A 261 58.06 -38.58 50.38
C GLU A 261 59.02 -37.71 51.22
N ASP A 262 60.07 -38.28 51.80
CA ASP A 262 61.02 -37.57 52.69
C ASP A 262 62.04 -36.75 51.91
N ALA A 263 62.40 -37.19 50.70
CA ALA A 263 63.31 -36.48 49.80
C ALA A 263 62.77 -35.09 49.39
N TYR A 264 61.45 -34.91 49.34
CA TYR A 264 60.83 -33.63 49.02
C TYR A 264 61.11 -32.57 50.08
N PHE A 265 60.95 -32.92 51.36
CA PHE A 265 61.11 -31.96 52.46
C PHE A 265 62.58 -31.61 52.69
N VAL A 266 63.49 -32.56 52.52
CA VAL A 266 64.93 -32.30 52.53
C VAL A 266 65.32 -31.33 51.40
N ALA A 267 64.78 -31.52 50.19
CA ALA A 267 65.04 -30.61 49.07
C ALA A 267 64.43 -29.20 49.28
N ALA A 268 63.24 -29.12 49.90
CA ALA A 268 62.60 -27.84 50.22
C ALA A 268 63.42 -27.03 51.23
N ASP A 269 64.00 -27.70 52.24
CA ASP A 269 64.77 -27.04 53.29
C ASP A 269 66.13 -26.51 52.77
N VAL A 270 66.80 -27.30 51.92
CA VAL A 270 68.00 -26.85 51.19
C VAL A 270 67.69 -25.64 50.33
N LEU A 271 66.56 -25.63 49.62
CA LEU A 271 66.15 -24.49 48.79
C LEU A 271 65.82 -23.25 49.61
N LYS A 272 65.18 -23.39 50.77
CA LYS A 272 64.96 -22.27 51.70
C LYS A 272 66.28 -21.67 52.18
N ASN A 273 67.25 -22.50 52.57
CA ASN A 273 68.58 -22.04 52.99
C ASN A 273 69.32 -21.27 51.88
N ILE A 274 69.19 -21.71 50.62
CA ILE A 274 69.74 -20.99 49.47
C ILE A 274 69.02 -19.64 49.25
N CYS A 275 67.69 -19.60 49.43
CA CYS A 275 66.88 -18.39 49.26
C CYS A 275 67.01 -17.38 50.41
N SER A 276 67.59 -17.76 51.55
CA SER A 276 67.89 -16.84 52.66
C SER A 276 69.11 -15.94 52.40
N ASN A 277 69.90 -16.23 51.35
CA ASN A 277 71.11 -15.49 51.01
C ASN A 277 70.92 -14.69 49.71
N LYS A 278 71.22 -13.38 49.71
CA LYS A 278 70.94 -12.48 48.56
C LYS A 278 71.59 -12.92 47.25
N LYS A 279 72.79 -13.49 47.29
CA LYS A 279 73.47 -14.04 46.09
C LYS A 279 72.77 -15.28 45.53
N GLY A 280 72.14 -16.09 46.38
CA GLY A 280 71.39 -17.28 45.96
C GLY A 280 70.07 -16.94 45.29
N VAL A 281 69.36 -15.92 45.79
CA VAL A 281 68.12 -15.41 45.19
C VAL A 281 68.38 -14.83 43.79
N GLU A 282 69.46 -14.07 43.61
CA GLU A 282 69.80 -13.50 42.31
C GLU A 282 70.16 -14.58 41.28
N GLY A 283 70.88 -15.64 41.69
CA GLY A 283 71.15 -16.80 40.83
C GLY A 283 69.88 -17.56 40.41
N LEU A 284 68.89 -17.66 41.30
CA LEU A 284 67.60 -18.29 41.01
C LEU A 284 66.73 -17.44 40.08
N ARG A 285 66.81 -16.11 40.14
CA ARG A 285 66.09 -15.19 39.23
C ARG A 285 66.56 -15.27 37.79
N VAL A 286 67.85 -15.57 37.57
CA VAL A 286 68.41 -15.82 36.23
C VAL A 286 67.75 -17.06 35.59
N LEU A 287 67.38 -18.06 36.39
CA LEU A 287 66.70 -19.29 35.97
C LEU A 287 65.16 -19.10 35.86
N LYS A 288 64.74 -18.11 35.07
CA LYS A 288 63.31 -17.70 34.90
C LYS A 288 62.36 -18.86 34.58
N ALA A 289 62.81 -19.88 33.85
CA ALA A 289 62.01 -21.06 33.51
C ALA A 289 61.68 -21.93 34.73
N LEU A 290 62.61 -22.07 35.69
CA LEU A 290 62.39 -22.82 36.92
C LEU A 290 61.46 -22.06 37.87
N VAL A 291 61.62 -20.74 37.97
CA VAL A 291 60.71 -19.88 38.75
C VAL A 291 59.29 -19.94 38.19
N LYS A 292 59.13 -19.94 36.86
CA LYS A 292 57.81 -20.09 36.21
C LYS A 292 57.20 -21.47 36.46
N ARG A 293 58.00 -22.54 36.45
CA ARG A 293 57.54 -23.90 36.81
C ARG A 293 57.10 -23.97 38.27
N LEU A 294 57.84 -23.34 39.18
CA LEU A 294 57.48 -23.28 40.60
C LEU A 294 56.15 -22.53 40.80
N HIS A 295 55.94 -21.39 40.13
CA HIS A 295 54.66 -20.67 40.16
C HIS A 295 53.49 -21.54 39.67
N ASN A 296 53.66 -22.22 38.52
CA ASN A 296 52.62 -23.10 37.99
C ASN A 296 52.32 -24.26 38.94
N LEU A 297 53.34 -24.83 39.58
CA LEU A 297 53.19 -25.92 40.54
C LEU A 297 52.45 -25.46 41.81
N VAL A 298 52.73 -24.25 42.29
CA VAL A 298 51.97 -23.63 43.40
C VAL A 298 50.52 -23.41 43.02
N GLU A 299 50.22 -22.91 41.82
CA GLU A 299 48.85 -22.71 41.35
C GLU A 299 48.10 -24.03 41.14
N ASP A 300 48.76 -25.07 40.63
CA ASP A 300 48.17 -26.40 40.49
C ASP A 300 47.89 -27.04 41.85
N LEU A 301 48.80 -26.89 42.83
CA LEU A 301 48.58 -27.36 44.20
C LEU A 301 47.45 -26.58 44.90
N LYS A 302 47.33 -25.26 44.68
CA LYS A 302 46.19 -24.47 45.19
C LYS A 302 44.86 -24.93 44.58
N ARG A 303 44.81 -25.16 43.26
CA ARG A 303 43.61 -25.66 42.57
C ARG A 303 43.20 -27.04 43.08
N LYS A 304 44.17 -27.94 43.28
CA LYS A 304 43.91 -29.26 43.86
C LYS A 304 43.39 -29.17 45.30
N ALA A 305 44.01 -28.36 46.15
CA ALA A 305 43.54 -28.12 47.51
C ALA A 305 42.12 -27.50 47.56
N CYS A 306 41.76 -26.63 46.60
CA CYS A 306 40.44 -26.01 46.53
C CYS A 306 39.36 -26.98 46.04
N ASN A 307 39.68 -27.89 45.10
CA ASN A 307 38.77 -28.95 44.64
C ASN A 307 38.51 -29.99 45.74
N GLU A 308 39.50 -30.27 46.58
CA GLU A 308 39.39 -31.25 47.66
C GLU A 308 38.56 -30.75 48.85
N LYS A 309 38.48 -29.42 49.08
CA LYS A 309 37.55 -28.81 50.05
C LYS A 309 36.07 -28.96 49.67
N ARG A 310 35.76 -29.20 48.39
CA ARG A 310 34.39 -29.39 47.88
C ARG A 310 33.90 -30.85 47.98
N ASN A 311 34.81 -31.82 48.12
CA ASN A 311 34.49 -33.23 48.23
C ASN A 311 34.81 -33.74 49.64
N GLN A 312 33.80 -34.17 50.40
CA GLN A 312 34.01 -34.78 51.72
C GLN A 312 34.71 -36.15 51.56
N ARG A 313 36.05 -36.17 51.58
CA ARG A 313 36.87 -37.36 51.80
C ARG A 313 37.85 -37.18 52.96
N THR A 314 38.28 -38.32 53.47
CA THR A 314 38.91 -38.63 54.77
C THR A 314 40.13 -37.76 55.15
N PRO A 315 40.43 -37.57 56.46
CA PRO A 315 41.49 -36.66 56.93
C PRO A 315 42.93 -37.08 56.59
N ALA A 316 43.20 -38.35 56.34
CA ALA A 316 44.57 -38.90 56.26
C ALA A 316 45.37 -38.46 55.01
N THR A 317 44.74 -38.03 53.91
CA THR A 317 45.43 -37.51 52.72
C THR A 317 45.56 -35.98 52.71
N LYS A 318 44.96 -35.28 53.68
CA LYS A 318 44.96 -33.81 53.75
C LYS A 318 46.28 -33.24 54.28
N GLU A 319 46.91 -33.91 55.24
CA GLU A 319 48.12 -33.40 55.90
C GLU A 319 49.36 -33.23 55.00
N PRO A 320 49.73 -34.16 54.11
CA PRO A 320 50.99 -34.03 53.35
C PRO A 320 50.90 -32.96 52.27
N MET A 321 49.76 -32.84 51.58
CA MET A 321 49.60 -31.88 50.47
C MET A 321 49.50 -30.44 50.95
N ASP A 322 48.80 -30.18 52.06
CA ASP A 322 48.74 -28.85 52.65
C ASP A 322 50.11 -28.41 53.20
N ARG A 323 50.90 -29.34 53.76
CA ARG A 323 52.29 -29.08 54.16
C ARG A 323 53.17 -28.73 52.94
N ARG A 324 53.09 -29.51 51.86
CA ARG A 324 53.83 -29.24 50.61
C ARG A 324 53.49 -27.90 49.97
N LEU A 325 52.21 -27.51 50.01
CA LEU A 325 51.73 -26.23 49.51
C LEU A 325 52.26 -25.05 50.35
N LYS A 326 52.26 -25.17 51.68
CA LYS A 326 52.83 -24.15 52.58
C LYS A 326 54.32 -23.93 52.32
N GLU A 327 55.07 -25.03 52.20
CA GLU A 327 56.51 -25.02 51.89
C GLU A 327 56.80 -24.31 50.55
N ALA A 328 56.09 -24.68 49.48
CA ALA A 328 56.27 -24.10 48.16
C ALA A 328 55.90 -22.61 48.08
N ILE A 329 54.85 -22.18 48.78
CA ILE A 329 54.46 -20.76 48.88
C ILE A 329 55.53 -19.95 49.62
N GLN A 330 56.11 -20.51 50.68
CA GLN A 330 57.14 -19.81 51.46
C GLN A 330 58.42 -19.60 50.65
N ILE A 331 58.88 -20.62 49.90
CA ILE A 331 60.02 -20.50 48.99
C ILE A 331 59.75 -19.46 47.91
N LEU A 332 58.54 -19.45 47.33
CA LEU A 332 58.16 -18.48 46.31
C LEU A 332 58.20 -17.03 46.85
N LYS A 333 57.71 -16.81 48.08
CA LYS A 333 57.76 -15.50 48.75
C LYS A 333 59.21 -15.02 48.99
N LEU A 334 60.11 -15.93 49.36
CA LEU A 334 61.52 -15.59 49.56
C LEU A 334 62.20 -15.17 48.24
N ILE A 335 61.84 -15.79 47.12
CA ILE A 335 62.38 -15.44 45.79
C ILE A 335 61.80 -14.13 45.25
N THR A 336 60.54 -13.80 45.58
CA THR A 336 59.90 -12.55 45.13
C THR A 336 60.23 -11.34 46.00
N ASN A 337 60.48 -11.53 47.30
CA ASN A 337 60.63 -10.41 48.26
C ASN A 337 62.08 -10.18 48.74
N GLY A 338 62.99 -11.15 48.55
CA GLY A 338 64.44 -11.00 48.85
C GLY A 338 65.22 -10.47 47.67
#